data_AF-A0A9X3WG55-F1
#
_entry.id   AF-A0A9X3WG55-F1
#
_cell.length_a   1.000
_cell.length_b   1.000
_cell.length_c   1.000
_cell.angle_alpha   90.00
_cell.angle_beta   90.00
_cell.angle_gamma   90.00
#
_symmetry.space_group_name_H-M   'P 1'
#
loop_
_entity.id
_entity.type
_entity.pdbx_description
1 polymer ?
#
loop_
_entity_poly.entity_id
_entity_poly.type
_entity_poly.pdbx_seq_one_letter_code
_entity_poly.pdbx_strand_id
1 'polypeptide(L)'
;MGRIGQAVARRARGFSMKIIYHNRQSAPDVEAELDVEYRSLDDLLIESDFVCVMVPYTKETHHLITRRELTLMKESAILINTARGSIVNEQDLYEALERQTIW
;
A
#
# COMPACT_ATOMS: atom_id res chain seq x y z
N MET A 1 2.37 9.81 5.71
CA MET A 1 3.20 8.64 6.05
C MET A 1 3.57 8.64 7.54
N GLY A 2 3.27 7.58 8.30
CA GLY A 2 3.66 7.47 9.73
C GLY A 2 5.11 7.03 9.96
N ARG A 3 5.54 6.90 11.23
CA ARG A 3 6.93 6.55 11.61
C ARG A 3 7.45 5.26 10.95
N ILE A 4 6.63 4.21 10.91
CA ILE A 4 6.99 2.92 10.29
C ILE A 4 7.14 3.08 8.77
N GLY A 5 6.16 3.71 8.11
CA GLY A 5 6.21 3.96 6.67
C GLY A 5 7.44 4.78 6.25
N GLN A 6 7.80 5.81 7.02
CA GLN A 6 9.02 6.59 6.78
C GLN A 6 10.29 5.73 6.94
N ALA A 7 10.33 4.82 7.91
CA ALA A 7 11.46 3.92 8.10
C ALA A 7 11.59 2.91 6.94
N VAL A 8 10.47 2.42 6.40
CA VAL A 8 10.44 1.56 5.21
C VAL A 8 10.89 2.34 3.97
N ALA A 9 10.35 3.55 3.74
CA ALA A 9 10.73 4.41 2.63
C ALA A 9 12.26 4.68 2.60
N ARG A 10 12.86 5.02 3.74
CA ARG A 10 14.32 5.20 3.86
C ARG A 10 15.12 3.97 3.39
N ARG A 11 14.63 2.76 3.67
CA ARG A 11 15.28 1.51 3.26
C ARG A 11 15.04 1.20 1.79
N ALA A 12 13.81 1.38 1.31
CA ALA A 12 13.44 1.19 -0.09
C ALA A 12 14.26 2.08 -1.04
N ARG A 13 14.61 3.29 -0.60
CA ARG A 13 15.51 4.19 -1.34
C ARG A 13 16.89 3.57 -1.59
N GLY A 14 17.41 2.77 -0.66
CA GLY A 14 18.66 2.04 -0.81
C GLY A 14 18.62 0.97 -1.92
N PHE A 15 17.42 0.58 -2.35
CA PHE A 15 17.18 -0.34 -3.46
C PHE A 15 16.79 0.38 -4.77
N SER A 16 16.96 1.71 -4.84
CA SER A 16 16.59 2.53 -6.00
C SER A 16 15.12 2.40 -6.41
N MET A 17 14.23 2.09 -5.46
CA MET A 17 12.80 2.02 -5.72
C MET A 17 12.21 3.44 -5.84
N LYS A 18 11.26 3.63 -6.76
CA LYS A 18 10.36 4.79 -6.73
C LYS A 18 9.38 4.58 -5.58
N ILE A 19 9.27 5.57 -4.69
CA ILE A 19 8.42 5.48 -3.49
C ILE A 19 7.23 6.41 -3.65
N ILE A 20 6.05 5.83 -3.74
CA ILE A 20 4.77 6.55 -3.71
C ILE A 20 4.02 6.19 -2.44
N TYR A 21 3.17 7.09 -1.94
CA TYR A 21 2.39 6.83 -0.73
C TYR A 21 1.00 7.45 -0.80
N HIS A 22 0.09 6.88 0.00
CA HIS A 22 -1.24 7.41 0.24
C HIS A 22 -1.46 7.62 1.74
N ASN A 23 -2.22 8.65 2.09
CA ASN A 23 -2.63 8.99 3.46
C ASN A 23 -3.84 9.93 3.38
N ARG A 24 -4.62 10.05 4.47
CA ARG A 24 -5.76 10.99 4.54
C ARG A 24 -5.38 12.46 4.28
N GLN A 25 -4.15 12.83 4.63
CA GLN A 25 -3.57 14.15 4.38
C GLN A 25 -2.15 13.95 3.84
N SER A 26 -1.77 14.76 2.84
CA SER A 26 -0.39 14.80 2.37
C SER A 26 0.53 15.30 3.50
N ALA A 27 1.80 14.94 3.40
CA ALA A 27 2.84 15.31 4.35
C ALA A 27 4.02 15.91 3.57
N PRO A 28 3.92 17.17 3.11
CA PRO A 28 4.91 17.79 2.22
C PRO A 28 6.34 17.77 2.77
N ASP A 29 6.50 17.94 4.09
CA ASP A 29 7.82 17.88 4.73
C ASP A 29 8.47 16.50 4.58
N VAL A 30 7.66 15.43 4.66
CA VAL A 30 8.12 14.04 4.50
C VAL A 30 8.42 13.75 3.03
N GLU A 31 7.62 14.30 2.12
CA GLU A 31 7.85 14.21 0.67
C GLU A 31 9.22 14.77 0.29
N ALA A 32 9.54 15.97 0.77
CA ALA A 32 10.82 16.61 0.54
C ALA A 32 12.00 15.89 1.21
N GLU A 33 11.83 15.40 2.44
CA GLU A 33 12.91 14.71 3.18
C GLU A 33 13.25 13.35 2.56
N LEU A 34 12.24 12.59 2.14
CA LEU A 34 12.40 11.18 1.77
C LEU A 34 12.33 10.91 0.27
N ASP A 35 12.11 11.95 -0.56
CA ASP A 35 11.92 11.81 -2.00
C ASP A 35 10.78 10.83 -2.31
N VAL A 36 9.62 11.07 -1.66
CA VAL A 36 8.41 10.26 -1.81
C VAL A 36 7.30 11.10 -2.42
N GLU A 37 6.47 10.50 -3.27
CA GLU A 37 5.39 11.22 -3.94
C GLU A 37 4.02 10.77 -3.43
N TYR A 38 3.12 11.73 -3.18
CA TYR A 38 1.73 11.41 -2.86
C TYR A 38 0.98 10.90 -4.11
N ARG A 39 0.08 9.93 -3.89
CA ARG A 39 -0.91 9.47 -4.86
C ARG A 39 -2.28 9.28 -4.20
N SER A 40 -3.33 9.29 -5.02
CA SER A 40 -4.61 8.72 -4.59
C SER A 40 -4.42 7.22 -4.29
N LEU A 41 -5.33 6.60 -3.52
CA LEU A 41 -5.23 5.18 -3.23
C LEU A 41 -5.27 4.35 -4.53
N ASP A 42 -6.16 4.70 -5.44
CA ASP A 42 -6.34 3.97 -6.69
C ASP A 42 -5.10 4.09 -7.60
N ASP A 43 -4.56 5.31 -7.77
CA ASP A 43 -3.33 5.51 -8.57
C ASP A 43 -2.14 4.77 -7.94
N LEU A 44 -2.04 4.75 -6.61
CA LEU A 44 -1.01 4.02 -5.89
C LEU A 44 -1.10 2.52 -6.20
N LEU A 45 -2.29 1.93 -6.15
CA LEU A 45 -2.49 0.51 -6.42
C LEU A 45 -2.14 0.15 -7.86
N ILE A 46 -2.50 1.00 -8.83
CA ILE A 46 -2.19 0.82 -10.25
C ILE A 46 -0.69 0.91 -10.53
N GLU A 47 0.01 1.89 -9.94
CA GLU A 47 1.43 2.13 -10.21
C GLU A 47 2.37 1.14 -9.50
N SER A 48 1.97 0.58 -8.35
CA SER A 48 2.88 -0.14 -7.44
C SER A 48 3.17 -1.58 -7.83
N ASP A 49 4.45 -1.97 -7.74
CA ASP A 49 4.87 -3.38 -7.79
C ASP A 49 4.86 -4.04 -6.39
N PHE A 50 4.98 -3.23 -5.33
CA PHE A 50 4.89 -3.66 -3.93
C PHE A 50 3.99 -2.71 -3.17
N VAL A 51 2.94 -3.23 -2.53
CA VAL A 51 1.99 -2.44 -1.74
C VAL A 51 2.13 -2.82 -0.27
N CYS A 52 2.65 -1.90 0.55
CA CYS A 52 2.82 -2.09 1.99
C CYS A 52 1.71 -1.39 2.77
N VAL A 53 0.82 -2.15 3.41
CA VAL A 53 -0.26 -1.63 4.27
C VAL A 53 0.26 -1.43 5.69
N MET A 54 0.31 -0.17 6.12
CA MET A 54 0.87 0.28 7.41
C MET A 54 -0.03 1.28 8.13
N VAL A 55 -1.35 1.23 7.88
CA VAL A 55 -2.33 2.14 8.48
C VAL A 55 -2.86 1.61 9.82
N PRO A 56 -3.23 2.48 10.78
CA PRO A 56 -3.94 2.03 11.98
C PRO A 56 -5.30 1.45 11.60
N TYR A 57 -5.76 0.46 12.37
CA TYR A 57 -7.11 -0.06 12.21
C TYR A 57 -8.14 0.92 12.80
N THR A 58 -9.13 1.27 12.00
CA THR A 58 -10.29 2.12 12.30
C THR A 58 -11.51 1.58 11.54
N LYS A 59 -12.70 2.15 11.76
CA LYS A 59 -13.89 1.76 10.97
C LYS A 59 -13.72 2.07 9.48
N GLU A 60 -13.01 3.15 9.15
CA GLU A 60 -12.76 3.58 7.77
C GLU A 60 -11.69 2.75 7.06
N THR A 61 -10.82 2.06 7.82
CA THR A 61 -9.76 1.21 7.27
C THR A 61 -10.08 -0.29 7.41
N HIS A 62 -11.21 -0.64 8.01
CA HIS A 62 -11.72 -1.99 8.03
C HIS A 62 -12.08 -2.43 6.60
N HIS A 63 -11.47 -3.51 6.14
CA HIS A 63 -11.56 -3.98 4.75
C HIS A 63 -11.26 -2.85 3.75
N LEU A 64 -10.21 -2.05 4.01
CA LEU A 64 -9.71 -1.07 3.05
C LEU A 64 -9.28 -1.73 1.75
N ILE A 65 -8.70 -2.93 1.82
CA ILE A 65 -8.32 -3.73 0.66
C ILE A 65 -9.35 -4.85 0.51
N THR A 66 -10.19 -4.72 -0.51
CA THR A 66 -11.18 -5.71 -0.94
C THR A 66 -10.86 -6.20 -2.35
N ARG A 67 -11.75 -7.01 -2.93
CA ARG A 67 -11.68 -7.39 -4.34
C ARG A 67 -11.47 -6.20 -5.28
N ARG A 68 -12.10 -5.05 -5.01
CA ARG A 68 -11.98 -3.86 -5.86
C ARG A 68 -10.53 -3.39 -5.92
N GLU A 69 -9.91 -3.17 -4.76
CA GLU A 69 -8.53 -2.70 -4.65
C GLU A 69 -7.54 -3.71 -5.21
N LEU A 70 -7.74 -5.00 -4.92
CA LEU A 70 -6.89 -6.07 -5.44
C LEU A 70 -6.91 -6.13 -6.98
N THR A 71 -8.04 -5.80 -7.61
CA THR A 71 -8.16 -5.79 -9.09
C THR A 71 -7.47 -4.58 -9.74
N LEU A 72 -7.22 -3.51 -8.96
CA LEU A 72 -6.45 -2.35 -9.45
C LEU A 72 -4.94 -2.60 -9.43
N MET A 73 -4.48 -3.58 -8.66
CA MET A 73 -3.07 -3.91 -8.57
C MET A 73 -2.60 -4.62 -9.84
N LYS A 74 -1.29 -4.54 -10.12
CA LYS A 74 -0.68 -5.35 -11.18
C LYS A 74 -0.75 -6.83 -10.80
N GLU A 75 -0.86 -7.71 -11.78
CA GLU A 75 -0.80 -9.17 -11.57
C GLU A 75 0.53 -9.61 -10.93
N SER A 76 1.62 -8.87 -11.18
CA SER A 76 2.92 -9.11 -10.55
C SER A 76 3.10 -8.42 -9.19
N ALA A 77 2.09 -7.70 -8.70
CA ALA A 77 2.23 -6.89 -7.50
C ALA A 77 2.17 -7.77 -6.25
N ILE A 78 2.99 -7.41 -5.25
CA ILE A 78 3.04 -8.10 -3.96
C ILE A 78 2.37 -7.23 -2.90
N LEU A 79 1.32 -7.76 -2.26
CA LEU A 79 0.64 -7.12 -1.13
C LEU A 79 1.29 -7.54 0.20
N ILE A 80 1.71 -6.57 1.01
CA ILE A 80 2.35 -6.78 2.31
C ILE A 80 1.52 -6.08 3.39
N ASN A 81 0.79 -6.84 4.21
CA ASN A 81 0.08 -6.29 5.37
C ASN A 81 0.89 -6.46 6.65
N THR A 82 1.46 -5.36 7.16
CA THR A 82 2.18 -5.33 8.45
C THR A 82 1.39 -4.61 9.55
N ALA A 83 0.12 -4.29 9.28
CA ALA A 83 -0.74 -3.53 10.17
C ALA A 83 -1.65 -4.45 11.01
N ARG A 84 -2.87 -4.71 10.55
CA ARG A 84 -3.88 -5.57 11.20
C ARG A 84 -4.61 -6.39 10.14
N GLY A 85 -4.94 -7.63 10.46
CA GLY A 85 -5.57 -8.58 9.52
C GLY A 85 -6.82 -8.00 8.86
N SER A 86 -7.76 -7.50 9.68
CA SER A 86 -9.05 -6.93 9.23
C SER A 86 -8.98 -5.67 8.37
N ILE A 87 -7.79 -5.19 7.99
CA ILE A 87 -7.65 -4.13 6.97
C ILE A 87 -7.76 -4.72 5.56
N VAL A 88 -7.39 -5.99 5.39
CA VAL A 88 -7.55 -6.73 4.14
C VAL A 88 -8.69 -7.72 4.32
N ASN A 89 -9.61 -7.77 3.36
CA ASN A 89 -10.61 -8.83 3.34
C ASN A 89 -9.93 -10.15 2.95
N GLU A 90 -9.79 -11.06 3.91
CA GLU A 90 -9.07 -12.33 3.74
C GLU A 90 -9.70 -13.24 2.67
N GLN A 91 -11.03 -13.22 2.54
CA GLN A 91 -11.74 -14.02 1.53
C GLN A 91 -11.45 -13.49 0.12
N ASP A 92 -11.49 -12.17 -0.07
CA ASP A 92 -11.17 -11.55 -1.36
C ASP A 92 -9.69 -11.74 -1.71
N LEU A 93 -8.79 -11.68 -0.71
CA LEU A 93 -7.37 -11.95 -0.92
C LEU A 93 -7.14 -13.39 -1.35
N TYR A 94 -7.78 -14.36 -0.68
CA TYR A 94 -7.71 -15.78 -1.08
C TYR A 94 -8.11 -15.97 -2.55
N GLU A 95 -9.25 -15.39 -2.95
CA GLU A 95 -9.73 -15.51 -4.33
C GLU A 95 -8.81 -14.82 -5.34
N ALA A 96 -8.23 -13.67 -4.98
CA ALA A 96 -7.28 -12.97 -5.85
C ALA A 96 -6.00 -13.77 -6.07
N LEU A 97 -5.49 -14.46 -5.04
CA LEU A 97 -4.33 -15.34 -5.14
C LEU A 97 -4.64 -16.60 -5.94
N GLU A 98 -5.78 -17.24 -5.67
CA GLU A 98 -6.23 -18.45 -6.40
C GLU A 98 -6.40 -18.17 -7.91
N ARG A 99 -6.86 -16.96 -8.26
CA ARG A 99 -7.06 -16.51 -9.64
C ARG A 99 -5.84 -15.83 -10.25
N GLN A 100 -4.76 -15.66 -9.50
CA GLN A 100 -3.55 -14.95 -9.93
C GLN A 100 -3.83 -13.50 -10.39
N THR A 101 -4.82 -12.83 -9.78
CA THR A 101 -5.07 -11.39 -9.99
C THR A 101 -3.91 -10.55 -9.44
N ILE A 102 -3.20 -11.09 -8.45
CA ILE A 102 -1.93 -10.58 -7.90
C ILE A 102 -0.99 -11.77 -7.66
N TRP A 103 0.29 -11.48 -7.36
CA TRP A 103 1.34 -12.48 -7.18
C TRP A 103 1.13 -13.38 -5.96
#